data_AF-A0A3G7TQI1-F1
#
_entry.id   AF-A0A3G7TQI1-F1
#
_cell.length_a   1.000
_cell.length_b   1.000
_cell.length_c   1.000
_cell.angle_alpha   90.00
_cell.angle_beta   90.00
_cell.angle_gamma   90.00
#
_symmetry.space_group_name_H-M   'P 1'
#
loop_
_entity.id
_entity.type
_entity.pdbx_description
1 polymer ?
#
loop_
_entity_poly.entity_id
_entity_poly.type
_entity_poly.pdbx_seq_one_letter_code
_entity_poly.pdbx_strand_id
1 'polypeptide(L)'
;MGYDKEWARGWGGKGVGGSGKSVVGADLPKRIFVRWQSVVEPQTYRAWVDIPEEARKIMTTSTNRRCPETPHQTARYMASVYLGLTPGGIVQVWVRDECRNTVKVARAQAEIEPLGPHLGKSNGHYYPLPESSKRYIEKYGIPYGSW
;
A
#
# COMPACT_ATOMS: atom_id res chain seq x y z
N MET A 1 34.99 -17.36 -8.03
CA MET A 1 33.80 -17.25 -8.89
C MET A 1 32.62 -16.84 -8.02
N GLY A 2 32.43 -15.53 -7.83
CA GLY A 2 31.31 -15.00 -7.05
C GLY A 2 30.12 -14.84 -7.98
N TYR A 3 29.15 -15.74 -7.88
CA TYR A 3 27.95 -15.71 -8.70
C TYR A 3 27.15 -14.42 -8.43
N ASP A 4 26.77 -13.74 -9.50
CA ASP A 4 25.81 -12.64 -9.55
C ASP A 4 24.51 -13.02 -8.84
N LYS A 5 24.43 -12.74 -7.54
CA LYS A 5 23.18 -12.91 -6.79
C LYS A 5 22.26 -11.77 -7.23
N GLU A 6 21.35 -12.04 -8.16
CA GLU A 6 20.29 -11.10 -8.50
C GLU A 6 19.42 -10.83 -7.27
N TRP A 7 19.17 -9.55 -6.99
CA TRP A 7 18.29 -9.10 -5.91
C TRP A 7 16.94 -8.66 -6.49
N ALA A 8 15.87 -8.79 -5.72
CA ALA A 8 14.58 -8.22 -6.09
C ALA A 8 14.72 -6.71 -6.38
N ARG A 9 14.40 -6.28 -7.61
CA ARG A 9 14.66 -4.92 -8.15
C ARG A 9 13.76 -3.81 -7.57
N GLY A 10 13.15 -4.06 -6.42
CA GLY A 10 12.21 -3.15 -5.78
C GLY A 10 10.86 -3.00 -6.50
N TRP A 11 9.93 -2.29 -5.88
CA TRP A 11 8.63 -2.01 -6.45
C TRP A 11 8.68 -0.74 -7.31
N GLY A 12 8.48 -0.86 -8.62
CA GLY A 12 8.56 0.27 -9.56
C GLY A 12 7.52 1.35 -9.26
N GLY A 13 7.95 2.61 -9.12
CA GLY A 13 7.08 3.73 -8.70
C GLY A 13 6.06 4.23 -9.74
N LYS A 14 5.96 3.61 -10.92
CA LYS A 14 5.11 4.10 -12.04
C LYS A 14 3.65 3.64 -11.99
N GLY A 15 3.29 2.77 -11.05
CA GLY A 15 1.90 2.31 -10.93
C GLY A 15 1.59 1.84 -9.52
N VAL A 16 0.70 2.56 -8.84
CA VAL A 16 0.03 2.05 -7.65
C VAL A 16 -1.41 1.70 -8.06
N GLY A 17 -1.74 0.42 -7.91
CA GLY A 17 -3.00 -0.18 -8.30
C GLY A 17 -3.13 -1.56 -7.67
N GLY A 18 -4.34 -1.93 -7.29
CA GLY A 18 -4.64 -3.17 -6.57
C GLY A 18 -6.14 -3.31 -6.36
N SER A 19 -6.54 -4.28 -5.53
CA SER A 19 -7.92 -4.37 -5.06
C SER A 19 -8.26 -3.14 -4.23
N GLY A 20 -9.48 -2.63 -4.39
CA GLY A 20 -9.97 -1.45 -3.69
C GLY A 20 -11.39 -1.67 -3.19
N LYS A 21 -11.79 -0.84 -2.22
CA LYS A 21 -13.17 -0.81 -1.73
C LYS A 21 -13.70 0.61 -1.87
N SER A 22 -14.82 0.75 -2.58
CA SER A 22 -15.52 2.03 -2.69
C SER A 22 -16.13 2.38 -1.34
N VAL A 23 -15.87 3.60 -0.88
CA VAL A 23 -16.52 4.20 0.28
C VAL A 23 -17.41 5.31 -0.27
N VAL A 24 -18.73 5.15 -0.12
CA VAL A 24 -19.74 6.07 -0.65
C VAL A 24 -20.47 6.72 0.52
N GLY A 25 -20.76 8.02 0.40
CA GLY A 25 -21.47 8.78 1.43
C GLY A 25 -20.62 9.24 2.62
N ALA A 26 -19.30 9.02 2.58
CA ALA A 26 -18.37 9.53 3.57
C ALA A 26 -17.43 10.58 2.96
N ASP A 27 -17.00 11.54 3.78
CA ASP A 27 -15.97 12.51 3.41
C ASP A 27 -14.59 11.86 3.29
N LEU A 28 -13.64 12.61 2.71
CA LEU A 28 -12.26 12.17 2.57
C LEU A 28 -11.65 11.79 3.94
N PRO A 29 -10.94 10.65 4.02
CA PRO A 29 -10.48 10.14 5.30
C PRO A 29 -9.45 11.07 5.94
N LYS A 30 -9.60 11.31 7.24
CA LYS A 30 -8.57 11.95 8.05
C LYS A 30 -7.54 10.96 8.58
N ARG A 31 -7.99 9.74 8.85
CA ARG A 31 -7.19 8.67 9.41
C ARG A 31 -7.74 7.32 8.96
N ILE A 32 -6.86 6.36 8.73
CA ILE A 32 -7.23 5.00 8.33
C ILE A 32 -6.55 4.02 9.30
N PHE A 33 -7.32 3.08 9.86
CA PHE A 33 -6.76 1.94 10.57
C PHE A 33 -6.60 0.78 9.60
N VAL A 34 -5.44 0.14 9.63
CA VAL A 34 -5.16 -1.07 8.87
C VAL A 34 -4.53 -2.13 9.76
N ARG A 35 -4.88 -3.38 9.47
CA ARG A 35 -4.22 -4.57 9.99
C ARG A 35 -4.01 -5.55 8.86
N TRP A 36 -2.82 -6.14 8.78
CA TRP A 36 -2.49 -7.12 7.75
C TRP A 36 -1.55 -8.18 8.28
N GLN A 37 -1.54 -9.32 7.58
CA GLN A 37 -0.61 -10.40 7.82
C GLN A 37 0.47 -10.33 6.74
N SER A 38 1.73 -10.28 7.16
CA SER A 38 2.82 -10.62 6.27
C SER A 38 2.90 -12.15 6.17
N VAL A 39 3.06 -12.66 4.96
CA VAL A 39 3.23 -14.10 4.71
C VAL A 39 4.71 -14.48 4.57
N VAL A 40 5.56 -13.53 4.19
CA VAL A 40 7.01 -13.73 3.97
C VAL A 40 7.81 -13.71 5.27
N GLU A 41 7.27 -13.02 6.26
CA GLU A 41 7.66 -13.08 7.66
C GLU A 41 6.35 -13.36 8.41
N PRO A 42 6.26 -14.39 9.27
CA PRO A 42 5.01 -14.77 9.93
C PRO A 42 4.67 -13.77 11.04
N GLN A 43 4.31 -12.55 10.64
CA GLN A 43 4.09 -11.40 11.49
C GLN A 43 2.82 -10.67 11.06
N THR A 44 1.98 -10.35 12.05
CA THR A 44 0.80 -9.50 11.85
C THR A 44 1.11 -8.10 12.35
N TYR A 45 0.71 -7.11 11.57
CA TYR A 45 0.94 -5.70 11.86
C TYR A 45 -0.38 -4.95 11.96
N ARG A 46 -0.39 -3.89 12.76
CA ARG A 46 -1.48 -2.92 12.80
C ARG A 46 -0.93 -1.50 12.83
N ALA A 47 -1.64 -0.57 12.20
CA ALA A 47 -1.26 0.83 12.19
C ALA A 47 -2.47 1.74 12.07
N TRP A 48 -2.38 2.88 12.74
CA TRP A 48 -3.12 4.08 12.38
C TRP A 48 -2.30 4.89 11.40
N VAL A 49 -2.95 5.34 10.33
CA VAL A 49 -2.32 6.12 9.27
C VAL A 49 -3.06 7.45 9.16
N ASP A 50 -2.39 8.53 9.55
CA ASP A 50 -2.91 9.88 9.35
C ASP A 50 -2.77 10.29 7.88
N ILE A 51 -3.87 10.80 7.32
CA ILE A 51 -3.89 11.34 5.98
C ILE A 51 -3.73 12.86 6.12
N PRO A 52 -2.63 13.45 5.62
CA PRO A 52 -2.41 14.88 5.77
C PRO A 52 -3.45 15.69 5.01
N GLU A 53 -3.63 16.95 5.39
CA GLU A 53 -4.61 17.83 4.75
C GLU A 53 -4.27 18.07 3.27
N GLU A 54 -2.99 18.15 2.95
CA GLU A 54 -2.44 18.30 1.60
C GLU A 54 -2.88 17.13 0.70
N ALA A 55 -2.86 15.90 1.23
CA ALA A 55 -3.38 14.73 0.51
C ALA A 55 -4.88 14.85 0.23
N ARG A 56 -5.66 15.36 1.21
CA ARG A 56 -7.10 15.61 1.03
C ARG A 56 -7.38 16.71 0.01
N LYS A 57 -6.53 17.75 -0.05
CA LYS A 57 -6.59 18.80 -1.07
C LYS A 57 -6.34 18.20 -2.46
N ILE A 58 -5.31 17.37 -2.64
CA ILE A 58 -5.04 16.68 -3.91
C ILE A 58 -6.24 15.80 -4.31
N MET A 59 -6.77 15.01 -3.37
CA MET A 59 -7.94 14.17 -3.63
C MET A 59 -9.16 14.99 -4.06
N THR A 60 -9.41 16.12 -3.41
CA THR A 60 -10.51 17.04 -3.75
C THR A 60 -10.31 17.65 -5.13
N THR A 61 -9.10 18.10 -5.45
CA THR A 61 -8.76 18.61 -6.79
C THR A 61 -8.96 17.55 -7.85
N SER A 62 -8.59 16.30 -7.56
CA SER A 62 -8.64 15.19 -8.52
C SER A 62 -10.04 14.89 -9.06
N THR A 63 -11.08 15.19 -8.27
CA THR A 63 -12.49 14.97 -8.65
C THR A 63 -13.17 16.22 -9.17
N ASN A 64 -12.71 17.41 -8.78
CA ASN A 64 -13.33 18.69 -9.15
C ASN A 64 -12.67 19.36 -10.35
N ARG A 65 -11.47 18.93 -10.76
CA ARG A 65 -10.73 19.49 -11.89
C ARG A 65 -10.35 18.44 -12.91
N ARG A 66 -10.37 18.85 -14.18
CA ARG A 66 -9.81 18.07 -15.28
C ARG A 66 -8.31 18.24 -15.31
N CYS A 67 -7.59 17.22 -15.77
CA CYS A 67 -6.17 17.32 -16.00
C CYS A 67 -5.86 18.36 -17.09
N PRO A 68 -4.96 19.32 -16.86
CA PRO A 68 -4.57 20.31 -17.87
C PRO A 68 -3.97 19.68 -19.14
N GLU A 69 -3.30 18.53 -19.02
CA GLU A 69 -2.71 17.80 -20.15
C GLU A 69 -3.77 17.09 -21.01
N THR A 70 -4.95 16.81 -20.44
CA THR A 70 -6.04 16.10 -21.12
C THR A 70 -7.40 16.76 -20.84
N PRO A 71 -7.60 18.03 -21.25
CA PRO A 71 -8.77 18.83 -20.85
C PRO A 71 -10.10 18.30 -21.39
N HIS A 72 -10.05 17.46 -22.43
CA HIS A 72 -11.22 16.79 -22.99
C HIS A 72 -11.71 15.60 -22.14
N GLN A 73 -10.83 15.02 -21.31
CA GLN A 73 -11.22 13.95 -20.41
C GLN A 73 -11.94 14.51 -19.20
N THR A 74 -12.98 13.82 -18.74
CA THR A 74 -13.68 14.20 -17.51
C THR A 74 -12.73 14.11 -16.32
N ALA A 75 -12.99 14.94 -15.30
CA ALA A 75 -12.36 14.80 -14.00
C ALA A 75 -12.59 13.37 -13.46
N ARG A 76 -11.77 12.97 -12.49
CA ARG A 76 -11.90 11.62 -11.93
C ARG A 76 -13.22 11.53 -11.18
N TYR A 77 -13.96 10.46 -11.41
CA TYR A 77 -15.27 10.26 -10.77
C TYR A 77 -15.17 9.94 -9.26
N MET A 78 -13.97 9.56 -8.80
CA MET A 78 -13.69 9.29 -7.39
C MET A 78 -12.28 9.76 -7.00
N ALA A 79 -12.15 10.21 -5.75
CA ALA A 79 -10.86 10.34 -5.11
C ALA A 79 -10.30 8.95 -4.80
N SER A 80 -8.98 8.84 -4.62
CA SER A 80 -8.37 7.55 -4.29
C SER A 80 -7.21 7.74 -3.34
N VAL A 81 -7.15 6.85 -2.34
CA VAL A 81 -6.02 6.65 -1.45
C VAL A 81 -5.59 5.19 -1.56
N TYR A 82 -4.29 4.97 -1.70
CA TYR A 82 -3.68 3.66 -1.82
C TYR A 82 -2.77 3.43 -0.63
N LEU A 83 -2.85 2.24 -0.04
CA LEU A 83 -2.03 1.81 1.08
C LEU A 83 -1.17 0.63 0.62
N GLY A 84 0.14 0.83 0.58
CA GLY A 84 1.11 -0.22 0.39
C GLY A 84 1.45 -0.80 1.75
N LEU A 85 0.96 -2.00 2.01
CA LEU A 85 1.18 -2.74 3.24
C LEU A 85 2.34 -3.69 3.01
N THR A 86 3.49 -3.39 3.59
CA THR A 86 4.72 -4.13 3.29
C THR A 86 5.12 -5.03 4.45
N PRO A 87 5.92 -6.07 4.19
CA PRO A 87 6.77 -6.67 5.22
C PRO A 87 7.64 -5.59 5.92
N GLY A 88 8.13 -5.86 7.12
CA GLY A 88 8.83 -4.91 7.98
C GLY A 88 7.91 -3.88 8.66
N GLY A 89 6.59 -4.04 8.53
CA GLY A 89 5.61 -3.21 9.20
C GLY A 89 5.54 -1.77 8.67
N ILE A 90 5.77 -1.54 7.39
CA ILE A 90 5.68 -0.18 6.83
C ILE A 90 4.39 -0.03 6.03
N VAL A 91 3.71 1.11 6.25
CA VAL A 91 2.60 1.55 5.41
C VAL A 91 3.05 2.76 4.61
N GLN A 92 3.16 2.61 3.30
CA GLN A 92 3.38 3.72 2.39
C GLN A 92 2.02 4.14 1.79
N VAL A 93 1.74 5.44 1.77
CA VAL A 93 0.47 5.99 1.32
C VAL A 93 0.67 6.82 0.06
N TRP A 94 -0.24 6.62 -0.89
CA TRP A 94 -0.35 7.46 -2.06
C TRP A 94 -1.77 7.94 -2.29
N VAL A 95 -1.91 9.10 -2.92
CA VAL A 95 -3.15 9.53 -3.56
C VAL A 95 -2.91 9.71 -5.05
N ARG A 96 -3.98 9.91 -5.80
CA ARG A 96 -3.87 10.29 -7.22
C ARG A 96 -4.38 11.70 -7.44
N ASP A 97 -3.63 12.48 -8.20
CA ASP A 97 -4.00 13.83 -8.61
C ASP A 97 -5.02 13.84 -9.77
N GLU A 98 -5.37 15.03 -10.26
CA GLU A 98 -6.28 15.25 -11.40
C GLU A 98 -5.77 14.64 -12.71
N CYS A 99 -4.46 14.52 -12.88
CA CYS A 99 -3.80 13.90 -14.03
C CYS A 99 -3.53 12.41 -13.83
N ARG A 100 -4.07 11.82 -12.75
CA ARG A 100 -3.94 10.40 -12.38
C ARG A 100 -2.51 10.01 -12.01
N ASN A 101 -1.61 10.97 -11.78
CA ASN A 101 -0.28 10.70 -11.25
C ASN A 101 -0.40 10.22 -9.82
N THR A 102 0.51 9.33 -9.43
CA THR A 102 0.56 8.80 -8.08
C THR A 102 1.46 9.69 -7.22
N VAL A 103 0.91 10.28 -6.16
CA VAL A 103 1.63 11.18 -5.25
C VAL A 103 1.84 10.49 -3.91
N LYS A 104 3.10 10.32 -3.47
CA LYS A 104 3.44 9.84 -2.12
C LYS A 104 3.05 10.90 -1.11
N VAL A 105 2.23 10.55 -0.11
CA VAL A 105 1.70 11.55 0.84
C VAL A 105 1.95 11.25 2.31
N ALA A 106 2.12 9.99 2.69
CA ALA A 106 2.41 9.63 4.07
C ALA A 106 3.15 8.30 4.14
N ARG A 107 3.89 8.10 5.23
CA ARG A 107 4.55 6.84 5.59
C ARG A 107 4.35 6.62 7.08
N ALA A 108 3.97 5.41 7.46
CA ALA A 108 3.79 5.04 8.86
C ALA A 108 4.55 3.75 9.18
N GLN A 109 5.11 3.68 10.38
CA GLN A 109 5.62 2.44 10.96
C GLN A 109 4.50 1.80 11.77
N ALA A 110 4.22 0.54 11.50
CA ALA A 110 3.26 -0.27 12.20
C ALA A 110 3.89 -0.94 13.41
N GLU A 111 3.02 -1.24 14.37
CA GLU A 111 3.32 -2.10 15.50
C GLU A 111 2.89 -3.54 15.20
N ILE A 112 3.47 -4.47 15.95
CA ILE A 112 3.04 -5.87 15.93
C ILE A 112 1.63 -5.96 16.54
N GLU A 113 0.72 -6.66 15.85
CA GLU A 113 -0.58 -7.01 16.42
C GLU A 113 -0.38 -8.14 17.45
N PRO A 114 -0.60 -7.89 18.77
CA PRO A 114 -0.36 -8.88 19.81
C PRO A 114 -1.24 -10.13 19.68
N LEU A 115 -2.42 -10.01 19.09
CA LEU A 115 -3.31 -11.15 18.85
C LEU A 115 -2.89 -11.99 17.63
N GLY A 116 -1.91 -11.53 16.86
CA GLY A 116 -1.44 -12.23 15.68
C GLY A 116 -2.51 -12.37 14.58
N PRO A 117 -2.41 -13.42 13.75
CA PRO A 117 -3.29 -13.60 12.61
C PRO A 117 -4.73 -13.86 13.04
N HIS A 118 -5.68 -13.37 12.25
CA HIS A 118 -7.13 -13.52 12.51
C HIS A 118 -7.58 -13.14 13.94
N LEU A 119 -6.92 -12.18 14.60
CA LEU A 119 -7.23 -11.79 15.98
C LEU A 119 -7.15 -12.96 16.97
N GLY A 120 -6.16 -13.84 16.79
CA GLY A 120 -5.94 -15.01 17.64
C GLY A 120 -6.83 -16.20 17.29
N LYS A 121 -7.76 -16.06 16.33
CA LYS A 121 -8.70 -17.12 15.96
C LYS A 121 -8.11 -18.21 15.07
N SER A 122 -6.86 -18.07 14.62
CA SER A 122 -6.19 -19.06 13.79
C SER A 122 -5.15 -19.89 14.56
N ASN A 123 -5.13 -19.87 15.89
CA ASN A 123 -4.12 -20.57 16.71
C ASN A 123 -2.67 -20.24 16.29
N GLY A 124 -2.43 -19.01 15.85
CA GLY A 124 -1.11 -18.57 15.37
C GLY A 124 -0.77 -19.02 13.95
N HIS A 125 -1.66 -19.71 13.24
CA HIS A 125 -1.43 -20.09 11.84
C HIS A 125 -1.57 -18.88 10.91
N TYR A 126 -0.53 -18.66 10.11
CA TYR A 126 -0.47 -17.70 9.01
C TYR A 126 -0.81 -18.38 7.69
N TYR A 127 -1.24 -17.59 6.69
CA TYR A 127 -1.47 -18.10 5.34
C TYR A 127 -0.19 -18.73 4.75
N PRO A 128 -0.27 -19.95 4.21
CA PRO A 128 0.89 -20.61 3.64
C PRO A 128 1.31 -19.93 2.33
N LEU A 129 2.63 -19.78 2.14
CA LEU A 129 3.20 -19.35 0.87
C LEU A 129 3.17 -20.51 -0.15
N PRO A 130 2.72 -20.27 -1.40
CA PRO A 130 2.93 -21.19 -2.50
C PRO A 130 4.42 -21.52 -2.69
N GLU A 131 4.72 -22.74 -3.12
CA GLU A 131 6.11 -23.21 -3.30
C GLU A 131 6.89 -22.35 -4.30
N SER A 132 6.23 -21.86 -5.36
CA SER A 132 6.83 -20.93 -6.32
C SER A 132 7.25 -19.60 -5.67
N SER A 133 6.45 -19.07 -4.75
CA SER A 133 6.77 -17.85 -4.00
C SER A 133 7.94 -18.07 -3.05
N LYS A 134 8.00 -19.22 -2.36
CA LYS A 134 9.13 -19.57 -1.48
C LYS A 134 10.45 -19.61 -2.25
N ARG A 135 10.48 -20.35 -3.37
CA ARG A 135 11.67 -20.44 -4.23
C ARG A 135 12.12 -19.07 -4.75
N TYR A 136 11.18 -18.20 -5.09
CA TYR A 136 11.49 -16.83 -5.49
C TYR A 136 12.16 -16.05 -4.35
N ILE A 137 11.58 -16.10 -3.14
CA ILE A 137 12.12 -15.38 -1.97
C ILE A 137 13.49 -15.91 -1.59
N GLU A 138 13.70 -17.23 -1.62
CA GLU A 138 15.01 -17.85 -1.34
C GLU A 138 16.08 -17.38 -2.34
N LYS A 139 15.72 -17.28 -3.61
CA LYS A 139 16.64 -16.87 -4.68
C LYS A 139 16.94 -15.37 -4.66
N TYR A 140 15.92 -14.53 -4.54
CA TYR A 140 16.01 -13.08 -4.79
C TYR A 140 15.87 -12.20 -3.54
N GLY A 141 15.42 -12.76 -2.42
CA GLY A 141 15.12 -12.04 -1.19
C GLY A 141 13.88 -11.14 -1.28
N ILE A 142 13.63 -10.38 -0.20
CA ILE A 142 12.62 -9.32 -0.14
C ILE A 142 13.34 -7.96 -0.08
N PRO A 143 13.00 -7.00 -0.95
CA PRO A 143 13.71 -5.72 -1.00
C PRO A 143 13.15 -4.72 0.03
N TYR A 144 13.52 -4.90 1.30
CA TYR A 144 12.92 -4.16 2.43
C TYR A 144 13.03 -2.62 2.37
N GLY A 145 13.93 -2.07 1.55
CA GLY A 145 14.10 -0.63 1.38
C GLY A 145 13.41 -0.02 0.17
N SER A 146 12.67 -0.81 -0.62
CA SER A 146 12.23 -0.39 -1.96
C SER A 146 10.86 0.29 -2.05
N TRP A 147 10.20 0.51 -0.91
CA TRP A 147 8.88 1.13 -0.80
C TRP A 147 8.92 2.56 -0.26
#